data_AF-A0A7C6DZ64-F1
#
_entry.id   AF-A0A7C6DZ64-F1
#
_cell.length_a   1.000
_cell.length_b   1.000
_cell.length_c   1.000
_cell.angle_alpha   90.00
_cell.angle_beta   90.00
_cell.angle_gamma   90.00
#
_symmetry.space_group_name_H-M   'P 1'
#
loop_
_entity.id
_entity.type
_entity.pdbx_description
1 polymer ?
#
loop_
_entity_poly.entity_id
_entity_poly.type
_entity_poly.pdbx_seq_one_letter_code
_entity_poly.pdbx_strand_id
1 'polypeptide(L)'
;MTSRKISSLFLIFAFFAVVSPAQSPSKLLKKAEKVLGGGKSLKSAVWTATGTITNNVSGGQGRFTVSSDGKGRYREMFEIDGFETEFAFNGRSAWARDSRSGLRTVTGEEAEVLQAIADFKTNYWFDAGKRKLRILAAGTNPVCNLVAISSPKGFTIKLCIDPQTGYIRSEEFTSGNITRRYEYEDFRPSGPLLRPYLLKIDTGEESYKIILDEYQPSITGISFDFPKIDTEPLPDLRELLVKVAENQDYIEKVLENYSFEQKVIAREVGKDGKLREVESETLQITYYKGIEVPRLIEKNGKPLDEKAQAEVDRAVAKRIEEIEKSAAKEEAARKQGKSPEEDRISISELLRASNLINPRRERFRGRNVIVFDFEPNPAFDYRNAKSFLKFFGKTAGVIWIDETDRQVARIEAFLVDSYNIGGGLVAKLKKGASFTLEQERVNDEIWMPSLMEIDLSARVLLFKGININQTVRSYNYRRFKTEVRDAEILQPATKP
;
A
#
# COMPACT_ATOMS: atom_id res chain seq x y z
N MET A 1 73.70 -44.51 -3.27
CA MET A 1 72.69 -44.54 -2.18
C MET A 1 71.76 -43.35 -2.39
N THR A 2 70.44 -43.58 -2.30
CA THR A 2 69.32 -42.61 -2.24
C THR A 2 69.15 -41.64 -3.43
N SER A 3 68.02 -41.47 -4.11
CA SER A 3 66.64 -41.96 -3.99
C SER A 3 65.94 -41.64 -5.33
N ARG A 4 65.31 -42.63 -5.98
CA ARG A 4 64.47 -42.46 -7.18
C ARG A 4 63.06 -42.05 -6.73
N LYS A 5 62.63 -40.83 -7.04
CA LYS A 5 61.23 -40.39 -6.84
C LYS A 5 60.33 -41.01 -7.91
N ILE A 6 59.44 -41.89 -7.48
CA ILE A 6 58.27 -42.35 -8.21
C ILE A 6 57.17 -41.31 -7.97
N SER A 7 56.80 -40.54 -8.99
CA SER A 7 55.59 -39.69 -8.94
C SER A 7 54.41 -40.49 -9.48
N SER A 8 53.50 -40.84 -8.56
CA SER A 8 52.21 -41.45 -8.87
C SER A 8 51.26 -40.39 -9.44
N LEU A 9 50.67 -40.67 -10.59
CA LEU A 9 49.67 -39.84 -11.25
C LEU A 9 48.30 -40.10 -10.58
N PHE A 10 47.84 -39.21 -9.71
CA PHE A 10 46.47 -39.25 -9.18
C PHE A 10 45.51 -38.64 -10.21
N LEU A 11 44.67 -39.47 -10.83
CA LEU A 11 43.50 -39.00 -11.58
C LEU A 11 42.47 -38.47 -10.56
N ILE A 12 42.29 -37.15 -10.51
CA ILE A 12 41.19 -36.51 -9.79
C ILE A 12 39.93 -36.65 -10.66
N PHE A 13 39.03 -37.56 -10.29
CA PHE A 13 37.67 -37.56 -10.80
C PHE A 13 36.92 -36.38 -10.16
N ALA A 14 36.80 -35.27 -10.89
CA ALA A 14 35.90 -34.20 -10.52
C ALA A 14 34.46 -34.69 -10.70
N PHE A 15 33.78 -34.97 -9.58
CA PHE A 15 32.33 -35.13 -9.54
C PHE A 15 31.70 -33.78 -9.88
N PHE A 16 31.40 -33.54 -11.16
CA PHE A 16 30.46 -32.50 -11.53
C PHE A 16 29.07 -32.92 -11.03
N ALA A 17 28.63 -32.33 -9.92
CA ALA A 17 27.22 -32.38 -9.55
C ALA A 17 26.42 -31.79 -10.72
N VAL A 18 25.69 -32.65 -11.43
CA VAL A 18 24.73 -32.23 -12.46
C VAL A 18 23.63 -31.47 -11.73
N VAL A 19 23.76 -30.14 -11.64
CA VAL A 19 22.67 -29.28 -11.20
C VAL A 19 21.59 -29.42 -12.27
N SER A 20 20.58 -30.23 -11.98
CA SER A 20 19.40 -30.34 -12.83
C SER A 20 18.84 -28.93 -13.05
N PRO A 21 18.56 -28.53 -14.31
CA PRO A 21 18.04 -27.20 -14.57
C PRO A 21 16.76 -26.99 -13.76
N ALA A 22 16.68 -25.85 -13.05
CA ALA A 22 15.52 -25.51 -12.25
C ALA A 22 14.25 -25.63 -13.09
N GLN A 23 13.24 -26.33 -12.57
CA GLN A 23 11.95 -26.45 -13.26
C GLN A 23 11.33 -25.05 -13.42
N SER A 24 10.61 -24.84 -14.53
CA SER A 24 9.95 -23.55 -14.74
C SER A 24 8.95 -23.25 -13.60
N PRO A 25 8.82 -21.98 -13.19
CA PRO A 25 7.88 -21.59 -12.13
C PRO A 25 6.46 -22.07 -12.37
N SER A 26 5.97 -22.03 -13.62
CA SER A 26 4.63 -22.50 -13.98
C SER A 26 4.43 -23.99 -13.72
N LYS A 27 5.45 -24.82 -13.98
CA LYS A 27 5.39 -26.26 -13.74
C LYS A 27 5.37 -26.57 -12.24
N LEU A 28 6.20 -25.87 -11.46
CA LEU A 28 6.25 -26.00 -10.00
C LEU A 28 4.92 -25.60 -9.36
N LEU A 29 4.37 -24.44 -9.74
CA LEU A 29 3.10 -23.95 -9.21
C LEU A 29 1.93 -24.87 -9.59
N LYS A 30 1.90 -25.43 -10.81
CA LYS A 30 0.88 -26.40 -11.20
C LYS A 30 0.99 -27.71 -10.41
N LYS A 31 2.20 -28.13 -10.07
CA LYS A 31 2.44 -29.29 -9.20
C LYS A 31 1.94 -29.02 -7.78
N ALA A 32 2.30 -27.86 -7.21
CA ALA A 32 1.82 -27.43 -5.90
C ALA A 32 0.30 -27.32 -5.85
N GLU A 33 -0.34 -26.74 -6.88
CA GLU A 33 -1.80 -26.67 -7.00
C GLU A 33 -2.44 -28.05 -6.88
N LYS A 34 -1.95 -29.03 -7.66
CA LYS A 34 -2.51 -30.38 -7.68
C LYS A 34 -2.42 -31.04 -6.30
N VAL A 35 -1.29 -30.86 -5.62
CA VAL A 35 -0.99 -31.52 -4.35
C VAL A 35 -1.72 -30.88 -3.18
N LEU A 36 -1.92 -29.57 -3.21
CA LEU A 36 -2.64 -28.83 -2.16
C LEU A 36 -4.17 -29.00 -2.22
N GLY A 37 -4.72 -29.72 -3.21
CA GLY A 37 -6.16 -29.98 -3.34
C GLY A 37 -6.86 -29.27 -4.50
N GLY A 38 -6.10 -28.61 -5.38
CA GLY A 38 -6.59 -27.97 -6.61
C GLY A 38 -7.11 -26.54 -6.43
N GLY A 39 -7.04 -25.73 -7.49
CA GLY A 39 -7.38 -24.31 -7.42
C GLY A 39 -8.82 -23.99 -7.01
N LYS A 40 -9.79 -24.86 -7.33
CA LYS A 40 -11.19 -24.69 -6.91
C LYS A 40 -11.35 -24.78 -5.39
N SER A 41 -10.75 -25.81 -4.78
CA SER A 41 -10.79 -26.03 -3.33
C SER A 41 -10.03 -24.92 -2.60
N LEU A 42 -8.85 -24.53 -3.11
CA LEU A 42 -8.03 -23.47 -2.52
C LEU A 42 -8.76 -22.12 -2.49
N LYS A 43 -9.36 -21.69 -3.60
CA LYS A 43 -10.04 -20.39 -3.71
C LYS A 43 -11.35 -20.28 -2.94
N SER A 44 -11.97 -21.42 -2.59
CA SER A 44 -13.24 -21.44 -1.85
C SER A 44 -13.05 -21.72 -0.36
N ALA A 45 -11.81 -21.93 0.08
CA ALA A 45 -11.51 -22.29 1.45
C ALA A 45 -11.77 -21.13 2.41
N VAL A 46 -12.66 -21.37 3.35
CA VAL A 46 -12.84 -20.60 4.58
C VAL A 46 -12.34 -21.46 5.72
N TRP A 47 -11.53 -20.91 6.61
CA TRP A 47 -10.92 -21.73 7.65
C TRP A 47 -10.44 -20.93 8.87
N THR A 48 -10.43 -21.62 10.00
CA THR A 48 -9.72 -21.25 11.23
C THR A 48 -8.84 -22.41 11.64
N ALA A 49 -7.61 -22.14 12.05
CA ALA A 49 -6.70 -23.13 12.62
C ALA A 49 -6.27 -22.69 14.00
N THR A 50 -6.24 -23.63 14.93
CA THR A 50 -5.84 -23.39 16.32
C THR A 50 -4.70 -24.32 16.70
N GLY A 51 -3.86 -23.87 17.62
CA GLY A 51 -2.72 -24.65 18.05
C GLY A 51 -2.00 -24.08 19.26
N THR A 52 -0.82 -24.61 19.49
CA THR A 52 0.13 -24.13 20.50
C THR A 52 1.24 -23.36 19.80
N ILE A 53 1.60 -22.20 20.34
CA ILE A 53 2.78 -21.42 19.93
C ILE A 53 3.87 -21.52 20.99
N THR A 54 5.12 -21.46 20.55
CA THR A 54 6.31 -21.37 21.39
C THR A 54 7.24 -20.32 20.80
N ASN A 55 7.67 -19.35 21.59
CA ASN A 55 8.72 -18.42 21.21
C ASN A 55 10.07 -19.17 21.25
N ASN A 56 10.78 -19.22 20.11
CA ASN A 56 12.02 -19.99 19.98
C ASN A 56 13.20 -19.37 20.73
N VAL A 57 13.08 -18.11 21.18
CA VAL A 57 14.12 -17.39 21.93
C VAL A 57 13.84 -17.46 23.43
N SER A 58 12.65 -17.04 23.87
CA SER A 58 12.31 -17.01 25.30
C SER A 58 11.87 -18.38 25.84
N GLY A 59 11.40 -19.27 24.97
CA GLY A 59 10.79 -20.54 25.36
C GLY A 59 9.34 -20.42 25.85
N GLY A 60 8.80 -19.20 25.94
CA GLY A 60 7.42 -18.92 26.35
C GLY A 60 6.42 -19.62 25.43
N GLN A 61 5.31 -20.10 26.00
CA GLN A 61 4.29 -20.87 25.28
C GLN A 61 2.90 -20.28 25.46
N GLY A 62 2.01 -20.62 24.55
CA GLY A 62 0.59 -20.39 24.74
C GLY A 62 -0.23 -20.77 23.52
N ARG A 63 -1.36 -20.10 23.31
CA ARG A 63 -2.33 -20.47 22.27
C ARG A 63 -2.15 -19.64 21.00
N PHE A 64 -2.39 -20.28 19.87
CA PHE A 64 -2.34 -19.69 18.55
C PHE A 64 -3.67 -19.90 17.83
N THR A 65 -4.15 -18.86 17.15
CA THR A 65 -5.32 -18.93 16.26
C THR A 65 -5.03 -18.12 15.00
N VAL A 66 -5.34 -18.70 13.85
CA VAL A 66 -5.24 -18.02 12.56
C VAL A 66 -6.48 -18.33 11.71
N SER A 67 -7.03 -17.32 11.06
CA SER A 67 -8.27 -17.43 10.30
C SER A 67 -8.18 -16.71 8.96
N SER A 68 -8.86 -17.26 7.96
CA SER A 68 -9.12 -16.59 6.69
C SER A 68 -10.55 -16.84 6.23
N ASP A 69 -11.21 -15.80 5.75
CA ASP A 69 -12.58 -15.87 5.26
C ASP A 69 -12.70 -16.22 3.77
N GLY A 70 -11.57 -16.49 3.09
CA GLY A 70 -11.53 -16.78 1.66
C GLY A 70 -11.98 -15.61 0.76
N LYS A 71 -12.08 -14.39 1.30
CA LYS A 71 -12.50 -13.17 0.58
C LYS A 71 -11.56 -12.00 0.84
N GLY A 72 -10.29 -12.29 1.16
CA GLY A 72 -9.26 -11.27 1.37
C GLY A 72 -9.22 -10.72 2.79
N ARG A 73 -9.88 -11.37 3.77
CA ARG A 73 -9.67 -11.07 5.19
C ARG A 73 -8.85 -12.16 5.85
N TYR A 74 -7.95 -11.74 6.73
CA TYR A 74 -7.01 -12.61 7.43
C TYR A 74 -6.78 -12.07 8.84
N ARG A 75 -6.67 -12.96 9.81
CA ARG A 75 -6.41 -12.65 11.22
C ARG A 75 -5.50 -13.71 11.81
N GLU A 76 -4.54 -13.28 12.60
CA GLU A 76 -3.66 -14.14 13.38
C GLU A 76 -3.56 -13.55 14.79
N MET A 77 -3.72 -14.41 15.77
CA MET A 77 -3.77 -14.07 17.19
C MET A 77 -3.00 -15.12 17.97
N PHE A 78 -2.21 -14.67 18.93
CA PHE A 78 -1.59 -15.56 19.89
C PHE A 78 -1.44 -14.90 21.25
N GLU A 79 -1.35 -15.73 22.27
CA GLU A 79 -1.04 -15.32 23.63
C GLU A 79 0.17 -16.12 24.09
N ILE A 80 1.20 -15.43 24.58
CA ILE A 80 2.39 -16.05 25.16
C ILE A 80 2.63 -15.39 26.51
N ASP A 81 2.77 -16.21 27.55
CA ASP A 81 3.04 -15.75 28.92
C ASP A 81 2.06 -14.64 29.41
N GLY A 82 0.79 -14.73 29.00
CA GLY A 82 -0.26 -13.76 29.35
C GLY A 82 -0.31 -12.47 28.52
N PHE A 83 0.55 -12.35 27.50
CA PHE A 83 0.55 -11.21 26.59
C PHE A 83 -0.09 -11.58 25.25
N GLU A 84 -1.25 -10.97 24.98
CA GLU A 84 -1.93 -11.10 23.68
C GLU A 84 -1.22 -10.29 22.60
N THR A 85 -1.03 -10.92 21.45
CA THR A 85 -0.64 -10.29 20.19
C THR A 85 -1.62 -10.69 19.10
N GLU A 86 -2.03 -9.72 18.31
CA GLU A 86 -3.02 -9.92 17.27
C GLU A 86 -2.77 -8.96 16.12
N PHE A 87 -2.97 -9.43 14.89
CA PHE A 87 -3.01 -8.60 13.72
C PHE A 87 -3.98 -9.17 12.70
N ALA A 88 -4.58 -8.28 11.94
CA ALA A 88 -5.51 -8.64 10.89
C ALA A 88 -5.47 -7.65 9.74
N PHE A 89 -5.93 -8.12 8.59
CA PHE A 89 -6.36 -7.29 7.50
C PHE A 89 -7.85 -7.53 7.29
N ASN A 90 -8.65 -6.48 7.45
CA ASN A 90 -10.12 -6.56 7.45
C ASN A 90 -10.73 -6.42 6.05
N GLY A 91 -9.91 -6.34 5.02
CA GLY A 91 -10.31 -6.10 3.63
C GLY A 91 -10.24 -4.62 3.22
N ARG A 92 -10.04 -3.70 4.16
CA ARG A 92 -9.92 -2.24 3.94
C ARG A 92 -8.65 -1.68 4.56
N SER A 93 -8.39 -2.03 5.81
CA SER A 93 -7.23 -1.60 6.58
C SER A 93 -6.60 -2.77 7.33
N ALA A 94 -5.31 -2.64 7.62
CA ALA A 94 -4.60 -3.51 8.54
C ALA A 94 -4.68 -2.94 9.95
N TRP A 95 -4.75 -3.78 10.96
CA TRP A 95 -4.68 -3.38 12.37
C TRP A 95 -3.96 -4.42 13.19
N ALA A 96 -3.39 -3.97 14.31
CA ALA A 96 -2.67 -4.81 15.24
C ALA A 96 -2.96 -4.40 16.67
N ARG A 97 -2.83 -5.36 17.59
CA ARG A 97 -2.98 -5.19 19.03
C ARG A 97 -1.88 -6.00 19.70
N ASP A 98 -1.06 -5.33 20.47
CA ASP A 98 0.00 -5.96 21.27
C ASP A 98 0.21 -5.17 22.57
N SER A 99 0.90 -5.78 23.54
CA SER A 99 1.13 -5.17 24.86
C SER A 99 2.03 -3.93 24.82
N ARG A 100 2.88 -3.79 23.79
CA ARG A 100 3.85 -2.70 23.66
C ARG A 100 3.23 -1.44 23.06
N SER A 101 2.38 -1.62 22.05
CA SER A 101 1.87 -0.55 21.19
C SER A 101 0.36 -0.36 21.30
N GLY A 102 -0.34 -1.26 22.00
CA GLY A 102 -1.78 -1.27 22.09
C GLY A 102 -2.46 -1.57 20.76
N LEU A 103 -3.78 -1.37 20.73
CA LEU A 103 -4.59 -1.49 19.51
C LEU A 103 -4.37 -0.27 18.60
N ARG A 104 -4.03 -0.50 17.33
CA ARG A 104 -3.75 0.55 16.35
C ARG A 104 -4.09 0.13 14.93
N THR A 105 -4.36 1.10 14.07
CA THR A 105 -4.29 0.87 12.62
C THR A 105 -2.83 0.70 12.21
N VAL A 106 -2.54 -0.32 11.40
CA VAL A 106 -1.22 -0.57 10.82
C VAL A 106 -1.17 0.07 9.45
N THR A 107 -0.09 0.78 9.15
CA THR A 107 0.10 1.57 7.92
C THR A 107 1.45 1.29 7.26
N GLY A 108 1.63 1.68 6.00
CA GLY A 108 2.91 1.55 5.29
C GLY A 108 3.33 0.10 4.99
N GLU A 109 4.64 -0.18 4.98
CA GLU A 109 5.21 -1.48 4.58
C GLU A 109 4.65 -2.66 5.38
N GLU A 110 4.38 -2.48 6.68
CA GLU A 110 3.76 -3.51 7.53
C GLU A 110 2.33 -3.84 7.09
N ALA A 111 1.53 -2.81 6.76
CA ALA A 111 0.17 -2.98 6.25
C ALA A 111 0.17 -3.69 4.89
N GLU A 112 1.13 -3.35 4.02
CA GLU A 112 1.31 -4.00 2.72
C GLU A 112 1.62 -5.50 2.86
N VAL A 113 2.45 -5.88 3.84
CA VAL A 113 2.75 -7.31 4.12
C VAL A 113 1.49 -8.01 4.62
N LEU A 114 0.73 -7.42 5.54
CA LEU A 114 -0.53 -8.01 6.05
C LEU A 114 -1.59 -8.15 4.95
N GLN A 115 -1.72 -7.14 4.09
CA GLN A 115 -2.59 -7.21 2.92
C GLN A 115 -2.13 -8.31 1.95
N ALA A 116 -0.82 -8.41 1.66
CA ALA A 116 -0.27 -9.42 0.77
C ALA A 116 -0.50 -10.85 1.30
N ILE A 117 -0.41 -11.05 2.62
CA ILE A 117 -0.76 -12.32 3.27
C ILE A 117 -2.25 -12.62 3.06
N ALA A 118 -3.14 -11.69 3.38
CA ALA A 118 -4.58 -11.90 3.22
C ALA A 118 -4.98 -12.22 1.77
N ASP A 119 -4.41 -11.49 0.82
CA ASP A 119 -4.62 -11.70 -0.61
C ASP A 119 -4.05 -13.05 -1.09
N PHE A 120 -2.88 -13.45 -0.60
CA PHE A 120 -2.26 -14.71 -0.99
C PHE A 120 -2.95 -15.92 -0.36
N LYS A 121 -3.37 -15.85 0.90
CA LYS A 121 -4.15 -16.93 1.54
C LYS A 121 -5.52 -17.13 0.90
N THR A 122 -6.05 -16.09 0.24
CA THR A 122 -7.30 -16.16 -0.52
C THR A 122 -7.10 -16.63 -1.97
N ASN A 123 -6.14 -16.03 -2.67
CA ASN A 123 -6.02 -16.16 -4.12
C ASN A 123 -4.81 -16.98 -4.59
N TYR A 124 -3.87 -17.28 -3.69
CA TYR A 124 -2.56 -17.88 -4.00
C TYR A 124 -1.89 -17.14 -5.17
N TRP A 125 -1.30 -17.86 -6.14
CA TRP A 125 -0.79 -17.31 -7.41
C TRP A 125 -1.84 -17.25 -8.51
N PHE A 126 -3.08 -17.67 -8.25
CA PHE A 126 -4.11 -17.72 -9.29
C PHE A 126 -4.47 -16.32 -9.78
N ASP A 127 -4.82 -16.22 -11.07
CA ASP A 127 -5.15 -14.95 -11.72
C ASP A 127 -4.04 -13.88 -11.56
N ALA A 128 -2.78 -14.27 -11.36
CA ALA A 128 -1.64 -13.37 -11.21
C ALA A 128 -1.60 -12.29 -12.32
N GLY A 129 -1.85 -12.68 -13.58
CA GLY A 129 -1.91 -11.74 -14.70
C GLY A 129 -3.04 -10.70 -14.63
N LYS A 130 -4.20 -11.05 -14.05
CA LYS A 130 -5.31 -10.10 -13.80
C LYS A 130 -4.95 -9.14 -12.68
N ARG A 131 -4.23 -9.63 -11.66
CA ARG A 131 -3.72 -8.87 -10.51
C ARG A 131 -2.38 -8.18 -10.76
N LYS A 132 -1.84 -8.26 -11.98
CA LYS A 132 -0.55 -7.68 -12.39
C LYS A 132 0.66 -8.17 -11.58
N LEU A 133 0.55 -9.34 -10.99
CA LEU A 133 1.66 -10.02 -10.34
C LEU A 133 2.56 -10.67 -11.39
N ARG A 134 3.88 -10.55 -11.20
CA ARG A 134 4.90 -11.21 -12.03
C ARG A 134 5.44 -12.42 -11.29
N ILE A 135 5.38 -13.58 -11.94
CA ILE A 135 5.92 -14.84 -11.42
C ILE A 135 7.28 -15.08 -12.07
N LEU A 136 8.31 -15.21 -11.26
CA LEU A 136 9.71 -15.30 -11.67
C LEU A 136 10.39 -16.49 -11.00
N ALA A 137 11.37 -17.09 -11.68
CA ALA A 137 12.29 -18.01 -11.02
C ALA A 137 13.20 -17.19 -10.10
N ALA A 138 13.39 -17.65 -8.87
CA ALA A 138 14.14 -16.94 -7.83
C ALA A 138 15.36 -17.74 -7.32
N GLY A 139 15.81 -18.72 -8.10
CA GLY A 139 16.93 -19.60 -7.77
C GLY A 139 16.51 -20.95 -7.20
N THR A 140 17.45 -21.65 -6.58
CA THR A 140 17.26 -22.95 -5.94
C THR A 140 18.05 -22.98 -4.63
N ASN A 141 17.63 -23.84 -3.72
CA ASN A 141 18.42 -24.25 -2.56
C ASN A 141 18.40 -25.79 -2.48
N PRO A 142 19.12 -26.44 -1.54
CA PRO A 142 19.18 -27.90 -1.47
C PRO A 142 17.82 -28.61 -1.32
N VAL A 143 16.78 -27.90 -0.87
CA VAL A 143 15.47 -28.48 -0.51
C VAL A 143 14.37 -28.08 -1.50
N CYS A 144 14.52 -26.96 -2.20
CA CYS A 144 13.46 -26.35 -3.02
C CYS A 144 13.98 -25.65 -4.28
N ASN A 145 13.06 -25.50 -5.23
CA ASN A 145 13.14 -24.43 -6.21
C ASN A 145 12.40 -23.19 -5.68
N LEU A 146 12.99 -22.01 -5.87
CA LEU A 146 12.43 -20.75 -5.40
C LEU A 146 11.62 -20.08 -6.52
N VAL A 147 10.40 -19.67 -6.19
CA VAL A 147 9.52 -18.90 -7.08
C VAL A 147 9.21 -17.57 -6.42
N ALA A 148 9.47 -16.45 -7.09
CA ALA A 148 9.08 -15.13 -6.61
C ALA A 148 7.81 -14.65 -7.33
N ILE A 149 6.90 -14.07 -6.56
CA ILE A 149 5.70 -13.39 -7.03
C ILE A 149 5.86 -11.93 -6.62
N SER A 150 6.11 -11.05 -7.57
CA SER A 150 6.31 -9.60 -7.33
C SER A 150 5.09 -8.81 -7.78
N SER A 151 4.75 -7.78 -7.02
CA SER A 151 3.69 -6.84 -7.36
C SER A 151 4.24 -5.56 -7.99
N PRO A 152 3.39 -4.78 -8.69
CA PRO A 152 3.76 -3.43 -9.13
C PRO A 152 4.13 -2.49 -7.98
N LYS A 153 3.55 -2.72 -6.78
CA LYS A 153 3.79 -1.94 -5.55
C LYS A 153 5.12 -2.21 -4.89
N GLY A 154 5.85 -3.25 -5.33
CA GLY A 154 7.15 -3.61 -4.78
C GLY A 154 7.13 -4.73 -3.75
N PHE A 155 5.95 -5.11 -3.21
CA PHE A 155 5.88 -6.30 -2.35
C PHE A 155 6.25 -7.57 -3.15
N THR A 156 6.92 -8.50 -2.50
CA THR A 156 7.31 -9.80 -3.06
C THR A 156 6.91 -10.95 -2.13
N ILE A 157 6.43 -12.04 -2.73
CA ILE A 157 6.20 -13.33 -2.06
C ILE A 157 7.17 -14.34 -2.65
N LYS A 158 8.07 -14.89 -1.85
CA LYS A 158 9.00 -15.94 -2.26
C LYS A 158 8.54 -17.29 -1.72
N LEU A 159 8.34 -18.25 -2.62
CA LEU A 159 7.90 -19.60 -2.32
C LEU A 159 9.05 -20.58 -2.46
N CYS A 160 9.25 -21.42 -1.45
CA CYS A 160 10.13 -22.59 -1.50
C CYS A 160 9.27 -23.81 -1.88
N ILE A 161 9.36 -24.28 -3.12
CA ILE A 161 8.57 -25.43 -3.59
C ILE A 161 9.50 -26.63 -3.73
N ASP A 162 9.20 -27.68 -2.97
CA ASP A 162 9.88 -28.97 -3.08
C ASP A 162 9.63 -29.56 -4.48
N PRO A 163 10.66 -29.72 -5.31
CA PRO A 163 10.48 -30.13 -6.71
C PRO A 163 10.01 -31.59 -6.84
N GLN A 164 10.18 -32.42 -5.81
CA GLN A 164 9.80 -33.83 -5.80
C GLN A 164 8.37 -34.03 -5.31
N THR A 165 7.99 -33.41 -4.19
CA THR A 165 6.65 -33.57 -3.61
C THR A 165 5.65 -32.54 -4.14
N GLY A 166 6.12 -31.34 -4.51
CA GLY A 166 5.27 -30.19 -4.82
C GLY A 166 4.81 -29.40 -3.59
N TYR A 167 5.26 -29.77 -2.39
CA TYR A 167 4.91 -29.05 -1.16
C TYR A 167 5.52 -27.66 -1.15
N ILE A 168 4.75 -26.68 -0.68
CA ILE A 168 5.26 -25.34 -0.37
C ILE A 168 5.90 -25.43 1.01
N ARG A 169 7.22 -25.51 1.08
CA ARG A 169 7.98 -25.62 2.34
C ARG A 169 8.11 -24.30 3.06
N SER A 170 8.04 -23.19 2.36
CA SER A 170 7.99 -21.87 2.98
C SER A 170 7.40 -20.80 2.05
N GLU A 171 6.91 -19.76 2.70
CA GLU A 171 6.41 -18.52 2.12
C GLU A 171 7.08 -17.35 2.84
N GLU A 172 7.71 -16.44 2.10
CA GLU A 172 8.36 -15.25 2.63
C GLU A 172 7.75 -14.02 1.97
N PHE A 173 7.09 -13.18 2.77
CA PHE A 173 6.44 -11.94 2.36
C PHE A 173 7.37 -10.78 2.71
N THR A 174 7.67 -9.94 1.73
CA THR A 174 8.55 -8.78 1.93
C THR A 174 7.92 -7.54 1.31
N SER A 175 7.89 -6.44 2.06
CA SER A 175 7.73 -5.09 1.50
C SER A 175 8.72 -4.16 2.18
N GLY A 176 9.48 -3.42 1.37
CA GLY A 176 10.61 -2.61 1.85
C GLY A 176 11.54 -3.38 2.79
N ASN A 177 11.59 -2.96 4.05
CA ASN A 177 12.42 -3.59 5.09
C ASN A 177 11.65 -4.62 5.93
N ILE A 178 10.33 -4.67 5.82
CA ILE A 178 9.50 -5.62 6.57
C ILE A 178 9.51 -6.97 5.86
N THR A 179 9.87 -8.03 6.60
CA THR A 179 9.81 -9.41 6.11
C THR A 179 9.09 -10.29 7.12
N ARG A 180 8.19 -11.14 6.63
CA ARG A 180 7.52 -12.17 7.42
C ARG A 180 7.60 -13.50 6.70
N ARG A 181 8.19 -14.50 7.33
CA ARG A 181 8.44 -15.82 6.75
C ARG A 181 7.71 -16.91 7.53
N TYR A 182 7.09 -17.81 6.79
CA TYR A 182 6.42 -19.00 7.29
C TYR A 182 7.11 -20.22 6.70
N GLU A 183 7.55 -21.15 7.54
CA GLU A 183 8.05 -22.46 7.12
C GLU A 183 7.06 -23.53 7.53
N TYR A 184 6.93 -24.57 6.72
CA TYR A 184 5.85 -25.54 6.81
C TYR A 184 6.36 -26.97 6.79
N GLU A 185 5.90 -27.73 7.77
CA GLU A 185 6.14 -29.16 7.91
C GLU A 185 4.84 -29.89 8.28
N ASP A 186 4.93 -31.22 8.34
CA ASP A 186 3.83 -32.08 8.77
C ASP A 186 2.53 -31.83 7.98
N PHE A 187 2.61 -32.03 6.67
CA PHE A 187 1.46 -31.88 5.78
C PHE A 187 0.51 -33.05 5.95
N ARG A 188 -0.73 -32.75 6.36
CA ARG A 188 -1.79 -33.75 6.56
C ARG A 188 -3.03 -33.39 5.74
N PRO A 189 -3.82 -34.40 5.31
CA PRO A 189 -5.13 -34.15 4.73
C PRO A 189 -6.05 -33.39 5.70
N SER A 190 -6.80 -32.42 5.18
CA SER A 190 -7.80 -31.63 5.90
C SER A 190 -8.96 -31.36 4.95
N GLY A 191 -9.94 -32.28 4.94
CA GLY A 191 -10.98 -32.29 3.92
C GLY A 191 -10.39 -32.47 2.51
N PRO A 192 -10.75 -31.64 1.51
CA PRO A 192 -10.21 -31.76 0.16
C PRO A 192 -8.82 -31.14 -0.02
N LEU A 193 -8.23 -30.57 1.05
CA LEU A 193 -6.97 -29.84 1.01
C LEU A 193 -5.87 -30.60 1.75
N LEU A 194 -4.62 -30.37 1.34
CA LEU A 194 -3.44 -30.75 2.10
C LEU A 194 -2.90 -29.52 2.84
N ARG A 195 -2.72 -29.62 4.17
CA ARG A 195 -2.37 -28.47 5.03
C ARG A 195 -1.23 -28.80 6.00
N PRO A 196 -0.35 -27.83 6.33
CA PRO A 196 0.72 -28.04 7.29
C PRO A 196 0.20 -27.99 8.72
N TYR A 197 0.71 -28.84 9.61
CA TYR A 197 0.37 -28.86 11.03
C TYR A 197 1.54 -28.41 11.93
N LEU A 198 2.72 -28.19 11.35
CA LEU A 198 3.87 -27.60 12.02
C LEU A 198 4.34 -26.38 11.23
N LEU A 199 4.38 -25.23 11.90
CA LEU A 199 4.83 -23.97 11.32
C LEU A 199 6.02 -23.42 12.10
N LYS A 200 6.91 -22.74 11.38
CA LYS A 200 7.83 -21.77 11.97
C LYS A 200 7.52 -20.39 11.41
N ILE A 201 7.34 -19.39 12.26
CA ILE A 201 7.12 -18.00 11.84
C ILE A 201 8.31 -17.17 12.27
N ASP A 202 8.94 -16.49 11.31
CA ASP A 202 10.02 -15.53 11.56
C ASP A 202 9.56 -14.14 11.10
N THR A 203 9.62 -13.16 12.00
CA THR A 203 9.20 -11.75 11.76
C THR A 203 10.39 -10.80 11.58
N GLY A 204 11.61 -11.35 11.53
CA GLY A 204 12.86 -10.59 11.55
C GLY A 204 13.36 -10.29 12.96
N GLU A 205 12.47 -9.91 13.87
CA GLU A 205 12.79 -9.67 15.29
C GLU A 205 12.61 -10.92 16.15
N GLU A 206 11.59 -11.72 15.84
CA GLU A 206 11.19 -12.87 16.63
C GLU A 206 11.00 -14.13 15.78
N SER A 207 11.07 -15.27 16.45
CA SER A 207 10.92 -16.58 15.83
C SER A 207 10.01 -17.45 16.69
N TYR A 208 9.03 -18.09 16.05
CA TYR A 208 8.00 -18.87 16.71
C TYR A 208 7.89 -20.25 16.10
N LYS A 209 7.67 -21.28 16.93
CA LYS A 209 7.21 -22.60 16.51
C LYS A 209 5.73 -22.74 16.84
N ILE A 210 4.94 -23.20 15.88
CA ILE A 210 3.51 -23.41 16.06
C ILE A 210 3.18 -24.86 15.69
N ILE A 211 2.50 -25.55 16.59
CA ILE A 211 1.93 -26.88 16.34
C ILE A 211 0.42 -26.71 16.30
N LEU A 212 -0.20 -26.93 15.15
CA LEU A 212 -1.64 -26.83 14.97
C LEU A 212 -2.32 -28.12 15.42
N ASP A 213 -3.43 -27.96 16.12
CA ASP A 213 -4.27 -29.07 16.60
C ASP A 213 -5.26 -29.46 15.50
N GLU A 214 -5.87 -28.47 14.85
CA GLU A 214 -6.95 -28.66 13.88
C GLU A 214 -7.12 -27.52 12.88
N TYR A 215 -7.86 -27.82 11.81
CA TYR A 215 -8.42 -26.86 10.86
C TYR A 215 -9.94 -27.00 10.82
N GLN A 216 -10.64 -25.95 11.26
CA GLN A 216 -12.08 -25.85 11.16
C GLN A 216 -12.47 -25.14 9.85
N PRO A 217 -13.40 -25.66 9.04
CA PRO A 217 -13.87 -25.01 7.81
C PRO A 217 -14.89 -23.89 8.10
N SER A 218 -14.64 -23.08 9.14
CA SER A 218 -15.53 -22.04 9.63
C SER A 218 -14.77 -20.84 10.17
N ILE A 219 -15.45 -19.70 10.21
CA ILE A 219 -15.03 -18.45 10.87
C ILE A 219 -16.08 -17.98 11.88
N THR A 220 -16.97 -18.88 12.33
CA THR A 220 -17.99 -18.54 13.34
C THR A 220 -17.33 -17.98 14.59
N GLY A 221 -17.78 -16.81 15.04
CA GLY A 221 -17.21 -16.13 16.21
C GLY A 221 -15.93 -15.35 15.94
N ILE A 222 -15.39 -15.38 14.71
CA ILE A 222 -14.20 -14.61 14.34
C ILE A 222 -14.61 -13.25 13.78
N SER A 223 -14.17 -12.18 14.43
CA SER A 223 -14.19 -10.83 13.87
C SER A 223 -12.86 -10.54 13.18
N PHE A 224 -12.92 -9.95 11.99
CA PHE A 224 -11.75 -9.37 11.31
C PHE A 224 -11.72 -7.85 11.44
N ASP A 225 -12.81 -7.24 11.88
CA ASP A 225 -12.95 -5.80 11.99
C ASP A 225 -12.12 -5.26 13.16
N PHE A 226 -11.84 -3.96 13.09
CA PHE A 226 -11.11 -3.28 14.15
C PHE A 226 -11.83 -3.46 15.50
N PRO A 227 -11.17 -4.00 16.54
CA PRO A 227 -11.82 -4.23 17.82
C PRO A 227 -12.37 -2.93 18.42
N LYS A 228 -13.61 -2.97 18.90
CA LYS A 228 -14.17 -1.89 19.69
C LYS A 228 -13.70 -2.04 21.13
N ILE A 229 -12.92 -1.08 21.61
CA ILE A 229 -12.55 -0.97 23.01
C ILE A 229 -13.42 0.14 23.63
N ASP A 230 -13.97 -0.10 24.82
CA ASP A 230 -14.66 0.91 25.60
C ASP A 230 -13.71 2.08 25.86
N THR A 231 -13.90 3.14 25.10
CA THR A 231 -13.10 4.37 25.12
C THR A 231 -14.06 5.55 25.19
N GLU A 232 -13.52 6.73 25.49
CA GLU A 232 -14.29 7.98 25.46
C GLU A 232 -15.18 8.07 24.21
N PRO A 233 -16.40 8.62 24.33
CA PRO A 233 -17.30 8.72 23.20
C PRO A 233 -16.63 9.42 22.02
N LEU A 234 -16.84 8.87 20.83
CA LEU A 234 -16.40 9.49 19.59
C LEU A 234 -17.33 10.67 19.26
N PRO A 235 -16.83 11.73 18.61
CA PRO A 235 -17.70 12.78 18.11
C PRO A 235 -18.67 12.21 17.06
N ASP A 236 -19.79 12.91 16.83
CA ASP A 236 -20.65 12.60 15.70
C ASP A 236 -19.83 12.74 14.40
N LEU A 237 -19.66 11.62 13.70
CA LEU A 237 -18.83 11.60 12.49
C LEU A 237 -19.41 12.51 11.40
N ARG A 238 -20.73 12.62 11.28
CA ARG A 238 -21.33 13.47 10.24
C ARG A 238 -21.06 14.93 10.53
N GLU A 239 -21.24 15.35 11.78
CA GLU A 239 -20.94 16.71 12.23
C GLU A 239 -19.45 17.05 12.09
N LEU A 240 -18.57 16.14 12.51
CA LEU A 240 -17.12 16.28 12.32
C LEU A 240 -16.78 16.56 10.86
N LEU A 241 -17.43 15.84 9.95
CA LEU A 241 -17.13 15.91 8.53
C LEU A 241 -17.72 17.14 7.84
N VAL A 242 -18.85 17.65 8.32
CA VAL A 242 -19.34 18.99 7.94
C VAL A 242 -18.29 20.04 8.33
N LYS A 243 -17.77 19.99 9.56
CA LYS A 243 -16.73 20.92 10.03
C LYS A 243 -15.43 20.81 9.22
N VAL A 244 -15.05 19.60 8.80
CA VAL A 244 -13.89 19.39 7.91
C VAL A 244 -14.12 20.08 6.56
N ALA A 245 -15.32 19.93 5.99
CA ALA A 245 -15.65 20.58 4.72
C ALA A 245 -15.68 22.11 4.83
N GLU A 246 -16.26 22.66 5.91
CA GLU A 246 -16.27 24.10 6.19
C GLU A 246 -14.86 24.69 6.35
N ASN A 247 -13.94 23.91 6.94
CA ASN A 247 -12.56 24.33 7.13
C ASN A 247 -11.75 24.39 5.83
N GLN A 248 -12.19 23.70 4.77
CA GLN A 248 -11.45 23.63 3.50
C GLN A 248 -11.27 25.00 2.85
N ASP A 249 -12.27 25.88 2.91
CA ASP A 249 -12.19 27.23 2.34
C ASP A 249 -11.18 28.12 3.08
N TYR A 250 -11.00 27.88 4.39
CA TYR A 250 -9.96 28.55 5.17
C TYR A 250 -8.56 28.05 4.77
N ILE A 251 -8.39 26.74 4.63
CA ILE A 251 -7.14 26.11 4.19
C ILE A 251 -6.69 26.67 2.85
N GLU A 252 -7.59 26.74 1.85
CA GLU A 252 -7.26 27.28 0.52
C GLU A 252 -6.68 28.71 0.59
N LYS A 253 -7.23 29.56 1.45
CA LYS A 253 -6.74 30.94 1.66
C LYS A 253 -5.39 30.98 2.37
N VAL A 254 -5.15 30.07 3.31
CA VAL A 254 -3.88 30.01 4.04
C VAL A 254 -2.77 29.49 3.14
N LEU A 255 -3.04 28.47 2.32
CA LEU A 255 -2.08 27.85 1.39
C LEU A 255 -1.48 28.86 0.41
N GLU A 256 -2.23 29.90 0.01
CA GLU A 256 -1.74 30.99 -0.83
C GLU A 256 -0.45 31.65 -0.30
N ASN A 257 -0.26 31.62 1.02
CA ASN A 257 0.89 32.20 1.69
C ASN A 257 2.04 31.21 1.93
N TYR A 258 1.99 30.02 1.32
CA TYR A 258 3.01 28.98 1.50
C TYR A 258 3.75 28.64 0.22
N SER A 259 5.01 28.28 0.36
CA SER A 259 5.80 27.56 -0.64
C SER A 259 6.52 26.40 0.03
N PHE A 260 6.71 25.32 -0.71
CA PHE A 260 7.44 24.14 -0.26
C PHE A 260 8.03 23.41 -1.46
N GLU A 261 8.88 22.43 -1.22
CA GLU A 261 9.45 21.60 -2.27
C GLU A 261 8.75 20.24 -2.30
N GLN A 262 8.50 19.72 -3.50
CA GLN A 262 8.00 18.37 -3.75
C GLN A 262 9.03 17.58 -4.54
N LYS A 263 9.56 16.51 -3.97
CA LYS A 263 10.35 15.52 -4.70
C LYS A 263 9.46 14.39 -5.17
N VAL A 264 9.25 14.32 -6.48
CA VAL A 264 8.52 13.25 -7.17
C VAL A 264 9.51 12.18 -7.60
N ILE A 265 9.28 10.94 -7.20
CA ILE A 265 10.12 9.77 -7.50
C ILE A 265 9.26 8.78 -8.28
N ALA A 266 9.59 8.55 -9.55
CA ALA A 266 9.00 7.48 -10.34
C ALA A 266 9.78 6.19 -10.13
N ARG A 267 9.05 5.08 -9.92
CA ARG A 267 9.62 3.76 -9.66
C ARG A 267 9.09 2.73 -10.64
N GLU A 268 9.92 1.74 -10.96
CA GLU A 268 9.52 0.58 -11.77
C GLU A 268 10.06 -0.73 -11.20
N VAL A 269 9.32 -1.80 -11.45
CA VAL A 269 9.73 -3.16 -11.07
C VAL A 269 10.67 -3.73 -12.12
N GLY A 270 11.93 -3.95 -11.74
CA GLY A 270 12.97 -4.52 -12.58
C GLY A 270 12.67 -5.95 -13.06
N LYS A 271 13.53 -6.49 -13.92
CA LYS A 271 13.38 -7.87 -14.44
C LYS A 271 13.45 -8.93 -13.36
N ASP A 272 14.13 -8.63 -12.26
CA ASP A 272 14.28 -9.47 -11.07
C ASP A 272 13.12 -9.33 -10.08
N GLY A 273 12.10 -8.53 -10.40
CA GLY A 273 10.93 -8.34 -9.53
C GLY A 273 11.11 -7.30 -8.42
N LYS A 274 12.24 -6.58 -8.38
CA LYS A 274 12.49 -5.54 -7.37
C LYS A 274 12.11 -4.15 -7.87
N LEU A 275 11.40 -3.39 -7.03
CA LEU A 275 11.06 -1.98 -7.29
C LEU A 275 12.31 -1.09 -7.17
N ARG A 276 12.48 -0.16 -8.10
CA ARG A 276 13.63 0.78 -8.13
C ARG A 276 13.19 2.15 -8.63
N GLU A 277 13.83 3.20 -8.13
CA GLU A 277 13.75 4.55 -8.71
C GLU A 277 14.31 4.53 -10.14
N VAL A 278 13.57 5.14 -11.06
CA VAL A 278 13.97 5.30 -12.47
C VAL A 278 14.12 6.76 -12.86
N GLU A 279 13.40 7.66 -12.20
CA GLU A 279 13.43 9.10 -12.45
C GLU A 279 13.03 9.84 -11.17
N SER A 280 13.64 11.00 -10.92
CA SER A 280 13.17 11.93 -9.90
C SER A 280 13.18 13.37 -10.37
N GLU A 281 12.21 14.14 -9.88
CA GLU A 281 12.06 15.57 -10.15
C GLU A 281 11.78 16.30 -8.83
N THR A 282 12.45 17.43 -8.61
CA THR A 282 12.15 18.32 -7.48
C THR A 282 11.45 19.56 -8.01
N LEU A 283 10.26 19.83 -7.49
CA LEU A 283 9.42 20.97 -7.83
C LEU A 283 9.39 21.96 -6.66
N GLN A 284 9.53 23.25 -6.92
CA GLN A 284 9.09 24.30 -6.00
C GLN A 284 7.59 24.53 -6.23
N ILE A 285 6.80 24.37 -5.17
CA ILE A 285 5.36 24.62 -5.17
C ILE A 285 5.12 26.02 -4.62
N THR A 286 4.34 26.79 -5.36
CA THR A 286 3.76 28.07 -4.96
C THR A 286 2.28 28.07 -5.34
N TYR A 287 1.52 29.03 -4.83
CA TYR A 287 0.12 29.19 -5.14
C TYR A 287 -0.11 30.57 -5.75
N TYR A 288 -1.04 30.63 -6.70
CA TYR A 288 -1.52 31.88 -7.28
C TYR A 288 -3.04 31.80 -7.49
N LYS A 289 -3.78 32.70 -6.84
CA LYS A 289 -5.26 32.71 -6.77
C LYS A 289 -5.85 31.37 -6.32
N GLY A 290 -5.22 30.72 -5.34
CA GLY A 290 -5.62 29.43 -4.77
C GLY A 290 -5.24 28.22 -5.64
N ILE A 291 -4.49 28.41 -6.73
CA ILE A 291 -4.11 27.35 -7.67
C ILE A 291 -2.61 27.10 -7.59
N GLU A 292 -2.22 25.83 -7.50
CA GLU A 292 -0.82 25.42 -7.51
C GLU A 292 -0.10 25.82 -8.82
N VAL A 293 1.07 26.40 -8.65
CA VAL A 293 2.03 26.77 -9.69
C VAL A 293 3.34 26.04 -9.39
N PRO A 294 3.51 24.80 -9.90
CA PRO A 294 4.74 24.04 -9.74
C PRO A 294 5.84 24.58 -10.67
N ARG A 295 7.05 24.73 -10.16
CA ARG A 295 8.26 25.08 -10.92
C ARG A 295 9.29 23.96 -10.76
N LEU A 296 9.69 23.31 -11.86
CA LEU A 296 10.76 22.32 -11.83
C LEU A 296 12.10 23.00 -11.54
N ILE A 297 12.81 22.51 -10.53
CA ILE A 297 14.11 23.08 -10.10
C ILE A 297 15.24 22.05 -10.16
N GLU A 298 14.94 20.75 -10.08
CA GLU A 298 15.92 19.68 -10.23
C GLU A 298 15.35 18.48 -10.97
N LYS A 299 16.22 17.79 -11.71
CA LYS A 299 15.92 16.50 -12.36
C LYS A 299 17.04 15.50 -12.08
N ASN A 300 16.68 14.32 -11.60
CA ASN A 300 17.57 13.23 -11.21
C ASN A 300 18.68 13.68 -10.24
N GLY A 301 18.32 14.52 -9.25
CA GLY A 301 19.22 15.06 -8.23
C GLY A 301 20.22 16.10 -8.76
N LYS A 302 19.99 16.66 -9.95
CA LYS A 302 20.83 17.72 -10.52
C LYS A 302 19.98 18.96 -10.83
N PRO A 303 20.50 20.17 -10.58
CA PRO A 303 19.86 21.41 -11.05
C PRO A 303 19.67 21.41 -12.57
N LEU A 304 18.67 22.16 -13.03
CA LEU A 304 18.45 22.38 -14.46
C LEU A 304 19.56 23.25 -15.06
N ASP A 305 19.88 23.05 -16.35
CA ASP A 305 20.71 23.99 -17.10
C ASP A 305 19.91 25.26 -17.45
N GLU A 306 20.60 26.32 -17.87
CA GLU A 306 20.00 27.63 -18.16
C GLU A 306 18.87 27.56 -19.20
N LYS A 307 19.03 26.69 -20.22
CA LYS A 307 18.06 26.54 -21.30
C LYS A 307 16.79 25.87 -20.78
N ALA A 308 16.93 24.80 -20.01
CA ALA A 308 15.81 24.10 -19.38
C ALA A 308 15.11 25.02 -18.37
N GLN A 309 15.86 25.80 -17.58
CA GLN A 309 15.29 26.76 -16.65
C GLN A 309 14.44 27.83 -17.37
N ALA A 310 14.93 28.37 -18.49
CA ALA A 310 14.19 29.34 -19.30
C ALA A 310 12.92 28.74 -19.95
N GLU A 311 12.87 27.44 -20.19
CA GLU A 311 11.65 26.75 -20.63
C GLU A 311 10.64 26.57 -19.50
N VAL A 312 11.10 26.16 -18.31
CA VAL A 312 10.27 26.07 -17.10
C VAL A 312 9.66 27.42 -16.76
N ASP A 313 10.45 28.50 -16.79
CA ASP A 313 9.98 29.84 -16.42
C ASP A 313 8.91 30.35 -17.40
N ARG A 314 9.05 30.04 -18.70
CA ARG A 314 8.00 30.31 -19.71
C ARG A 314 6.73 29.51 -19.44
N ALA A 315 6.86 28.24 -19.04
CA ALA A 315 5.72 27.40 -18.69
C ALA A 315 4.98 27.91 -17.44
N VAL A 316 5.74 28.36 -16.42
CA VAL A 316 5.21 29.00 -15.21
C VAL A 316 4.45 30.28 -15.55
N ALA A 317 5.04 31.17 -16.35
CA ALA A 317 4.37 32.42 -16.78
C ALA A 317 3.06 32.13 -17.53
N LYS A 318 3.08 31.14 -18.43
CA LYS A 318 1.87 30.70 -19.15
C LYS A 318 0.81 30.15 -18.20
N ARG A 319 1.19 29.35 -17.20
CA ARG A 319 0.28 28.82 -16.18
C ARG A 319 -0.41 29.94 -15.41
N ILE A 320 0.34 30.98 -15.01
CA ILE A 320 -0.20 32.16 -14.33
C ILE A 320 -1.21 32.89 -15.25
N GLU A 321 -0.89 33.07 -16.53
CA GLU A 321 -1.81 33.69 -17.49
C GLU A 321 -3.11 32.87 -17.67
N GLU A 322 -3.02 31.54 -17.67
CA GLU A 322 -4.19 30.64 -17.73
C GLU A 322 -5.04 30.74 -16.46
N ILE A 323 -4.42 30.87 -15.28
CA ILE A 323 -5.10 31.11 -14.01
C ILE A 323 -5.84 32.45 -14.06
N GLU A 324 -5.18 33.52 -14.51
CA GLU A 324 -5.79 34.84 -14.67
C GLU A 324 -7.03 34.81 -15.57
N LYS A 325 -6.90 34.18 -16.75
CA LYS A 325 -8.02 34.05 -17.69
C LYS A 325 -9.18 33.26 -17.09
N SER A 326 -8.89 32.23 -16.30
CA SER A 326 -9.93 31.38 -15.67
C SER A 326 -10.64 32.14 -14.55
N ALA A 327 -9.89 32.82 -13.68
CA ALA A 327 -10.44 33.65 -12.61
C ALA A 327 -11.33 34.77 -13.16
N ALA A 328 -10.90 35.46 -14.23
CA ALA A 328 -11.70 36.50 -14.86
C ALA A 328 -13.02 35.95 -15.46
N LYS A 329 -12.99 34.75 -16.04
CA LYS A 329 -14.20 34.07 -16.54
C LYS A 329 -15.14 33.68 -15.41
N GLU A 330 -14.63 33.14 -14.31
CA GLU A 330 -15.43 32.79 -13.14
C GLU A 330 -16.07 34.01 -12.50
N GLU A 331 -15.32 35.12 -12.37
CA GLU A 331 -15.86 36.37 -11.84
C GLU A 331 -16.98 36.92 -12.74
N ALA A 332 -16.80 36.85 -14.06
CA ALA A 332 -17.84 37.23 -15.03
C ALA A 332 -19.08 36.32 -14.94
N ALA A 333 -18.90 35.01 -14.75
CA ALA A 333 -20.00 34.06 -14.57
C ALA A 333 -20.76 34.31 -13.26
N ARG A 334 -20.06 34.59 -12.15
CA ARG A 334 -20.64 34.96 -10.86
C ARG A 334 -21.47 36.24 -10.98
N LYS A 335 -20.97 37.27 -11.69
CA LYS A 335 -21.73 38.50 -11.99
C LYS A 335 -23.01 38.24 -12.80
N GLN A 336 -23.06 37.14 -13.55
CA GLN A 336 -24.25 36.69 -14.29
C GLN A 336 -25.14 35.73 -13.49
N GLY A 337 -24.91 35.56 -12.18
CA GLY A 337 -25.69 34.68 -11.32
C GLY A 337 -25.46 33.17 -11.53
N LYS A 338 -24.43 32.80 -12.30
CA LYS A 338 -24.01 31.39 -12.45
C LYS A 338 -22.95 31.11 -11.37
N SER A 339 -23.26 30.27 -10.39
CA SER A 339 -22.28 29.87 -9.38
C SER A 339 -21.35 28.78 -9.93
N PRO A 340 -20.02 28.99 -9.99
CA PRO A 340 -19.05 27.95 -10.32
C PRO A 340 -18.90 26.89 -9.22
N GLU A 341 -19.48 27.09 -8.03
CA GLU A 341 -19.40 26.13 -6.92
C GLU A 341 -20.03 24.77 -7.25
N GLU A 342 -20.90 24.70 -8.27
CA GLU A 342 -21.56 23.47 -8.67
C GLU A 342 -20.59 22.35 -9.10
N ASP A 343 -19.31 22.63 -9.40
CA ASP A 343 -18.35 21.59 -9.81
C ASP A 343 -17.41 21.12 -8.69
N ARG A 344 -17.37 21.79 -7.53
CA ARG A 344 -16.58 21.35 -6.38
C ARG A 344 -17.34 20.27 -5.62
N ILE A 345 -16.86 19.03 -5.67
CA ILE A 345 -17.35 17.97 -4.77
C ILE A 345 -16.69 18.16 -3.42
N SER A 346 -17.49 18.55 -2.43
CA SER A 346 -17.00 18.68 -1.06
C SER A 346 -16.72 17.30 -0.45
N ILE A 347 -15.84 17.27 0.56
CA ILE A 347 -15.65 16.08 1.40
C ILE A 347 -17.00 15.57 1.93
N SER A 348 -17.95 16.47 2.24
CA SER A 348 -19.31 16.12 2.65
C SER A 348 -20.10 15.33 1.58
N GLU A 349 -19.99 15.69 0.30
CA GLU A 349 -20.58 14.91 -0.80
C GLU A 349 -19.95 13.51 -0.95
N LEU A 350 -18.62 13.41 -0.80
CA LEU A 350 -17.91 12.12 -0.83
C LEU A 350 -18.42 11.15 0.25
N LEU A 351 -18.78 11.69 1.41
CA LEU A 351 -19.15 10.91 2.57
C LEU A 351 -20.61 10.47 2.56
N ARG A 352 -21.52 11.26 1.99
CA ARG A 352 -22.88 10.78 1.67
C ARG A 352 -22.84 9.57 0.73
N ALA A 353 -21.84 9.56 -0.14
CA ALA A 353 -21.57 8.47 -1.05
C ALA A 353 -20.72 7.34 -0.43
N SER A 354 -20.48 7.31 0.89
CA SER A 354 -19.67 6.28 1.54
C SER A 354 -20.35 5.70 2.78
N ASN A 355 -20.14 4.41 3.06
CA ASN A 355 -20.41 3.82 4.36
C ASN A 355 -19.19 4.05 5.25
N LEU A 356 -19.41 4.55 6.48
CA LEU A 356 -18.35 4.78 7.47
C LEU A 356 -18.37 3.64 8.50
N ILE A 357 -17.24 3.00 8.72
CA ILE A 357 -17.12 1.73 9.45
C ILE A 357 -15.93 1.81 10.41
N ASN A 358 -15.97 1.02 11.50
CA ASN A 358 -14.86 0.90 12.44
C ASN A 358 -14.35 2.26 12.99
N PRO A 359 -15.22 3.18 13.41
CA PRO A 359 -14.76 4.46 13.91
C PRO A 359 -14.03 4.28 15.24
N ARG A 360 -12.95 5.03 15.40
CA ARG A 360 -12.00 4.89 16.51
C ARG A 360 -11.21 6.17 16.70
N ARG A 361 -10.67 6.36 17.90
CA ARG A 361 -9.75 7.44 18.22
C ARG A 361 -8.34 6.87 18.27
N GLU A 362 -7.40 7.51 17.58
CA GLU A 362 -5.99 7.13 17.56
C GLU A 362 -5.09 8.35 17.77
N ARG A 363 -3.78 8.08 17.87
CA ARG A 363 -2.74 9.11 17.91
C ARG A 363 -1.97 9.08 16.59
N PHE A 364 -1.97 10.19 15.86
CA PHE A 364 -1.14 10.36 14.66
C PHE A 364 -0.24 11.56 14.83
N ARG A 365 1.08 11.36 14.70
CA ARG A 365 2.11 12.40 14.88
C ARG A 365 1.92 13.23 16.17
N GLY A 366 1.58 12.56 17.27
CA GLY A 366 1.39 13.20 18.57
C GLY A 366 0.08 13.99 18.73
N ARG A 367 -0.90 13.80 17.84
CA ARG A 367 -2.21 14.45 17.90
C ARG A 367 -3.35 13.44 17.90
N ASN A 368 -4.46 13.80 18.54
CA ASN A 368 -5.65 12.96 18.57
C ASN A 368 -6.37 13.07 17.24
N VAL A 369 -6.65 11.91 16.64
CA VAL A 369 -7.34 11.81 15.36
C VAL A 369 -8.52 10.85 15.47
N ILE A 370 -9.59 11.17 14.76
CA ILE A 370 -10.66 10.23 14.50
C ILE A 370 -10.33 9.47 13.22
N VAL A 371 -10.36 8.16 13.33
CA VAL A 371 -10.08 7.23 12.25
C VAL A 371 -11.34 6.44 11.96
N PHE A 372 -11.61 6.18 10.69
CA PHE A 372 -12.63 5.24 10.29
C PHE A 372 -12.28 4.64 8.93
N ASP A 373 -12.74 3.41 8.73
CA ASP A 373 -12.71 2.79 7.41
C ASP A 373 -13.90 3.31 6.59
N PHE A 374 -13.74 3.37 5.27
CA PHE A 374 -14.82 3.75 4.37
C PHE A 374 -14.90 2.80 3.17
N GLU A 375 -16.10 2.69 2.61
CA GLU A 375 -16.37 1.93 1.38
C GLU A 375 -17.56 2.53 0.62
N PRO A 376 -17.79 2.15 -0.65
CA PRO A 376 -18.90 2.67 -1.42
C PRO A 376 -20.25 2.35 -0.75
N ASN A 377 -21.11 3.35 -0.60
CA ASN A 377 -22.49 3.16 -0.15
C ASN A 377 -23.36 2.62 -1.31
N PRO A 378 -23.80 1.35 -1.29
CA PRO A 378 -24.57 0.78 -2.39
C PRO A 378 -25.96 1.42 -2.59
N ALA A 379 -26.47 2.16 -1.59
CA ALA A 379 -27.73 2.88 -1.69
C ALA A 379 -27.59 4.25 -2.37
N PHE A 380 -26.37 4.74 -2.60
CA PHE A 380 -26.13 6.01 -3.28
C PHE A 380 -26.24 5.85 -4.81
N ASP A 381 -26.91 6.80 -5.47
CA ASP A 381 -27.05 6.78 -6.93
C ASP A 381 -25.79 7.31 -7.63
N TYR A 382 -24.78 6.45 -7.75
CA TYR A 382 -23.58 6.78 -8.51
C TYR A 382 -23.84 6.95 -10.01
N ARG A 383 -24.93 6.43 -10.58
CA ARG A 383 -25.14 6.53 -12.04
C ARG A 383 -25.36 7.98 -12.46
N ASN A 384 -26.12 8.72 -11.66
CA ASN A 384 -26.44 10.13 -11.90
C ASN A 384 -25.49 11.11 -11.17
N ALA A 385 -24.56 10.61 -10.35
CA ALA A 385 -23.57 11.46 -9.69
C ALA A 385 -22.55 12.09 -10.66
N LYS A 386 -21.91 13.17 -10.20
CA LYS A 386 -20.76 13.80 -10.87
C LYS A 386 -19.60 12.79 -11.01
N SER A 387 -18.75 12.97 -12.03
CA SER A 387 -17.68 12.02 -12.38
C SER A 387 -16.73 11.70 -11.23
N PHE A 388 -16.40 12.66 -10.38
CA PHE A 388 -15.48 12.39 -9.27
C PHE A 388 -16.18 11.59 -8.15
N LEU A 389 -17.45 11.84 -7.82
CA LEU A 389 -18.23 10.95 -6.92
C LEU A 389 -18.35 9.52 -7.47
N LYS A 390 -18.43 9.34 -8.79
CA LYS A 390 -18.40 8.01 -9.44
C LYS A 390 -17.08 7.28 -9.20
N PHE A 391 -15.96 8.00 -9.14
CA PHE A 391 -14.67 7.43 -8.81
C PHE A 391 -14.64 6.96 -7.35
N PHE A 392 -15.13 7.77 -6.39
CA PHE A 392 -15.21 7.36 -4.99
C PHE A 392 -16.19 6.21 -4.72
N GLY A 393 -17.24 6.08 -5.54
CA GLY A 393 -18.10 4.89 -5.55
C GLY A 393 -17.40 3.59 -5.94
N LYS A 394 -16.08 3.65 -6.21
CA LYS A 394 -15.22 2.52 -6.51
C LYS A 394 -14.01 2.44 -5.58
N THR A 395 -13.92 3.28 -4.54
CA THR A 395 -12.81 3.28 -3.58
C THR A 395 -13.25 2.80 -2.20
N ALA A 396 -12.34 2.12 -1.51
CA ALA A 396 -12.44 1.85 -0.08
C ALA A 396 -11.09 2.16 0.57
N GLY A 397 -11.06 2.31 1.89
CA GLY A 397 -9.84 2.67 2.58
C GLY A 397 -10.08 3.10 4.02
N VAL A 398 -9.16 3.91 4.52
CA VAL A 398 -9.15 4.46 5.88
C VAL A 398 -8.70 5.92 5.84
N ILE A 399 -9.29 6.74 6.70
CA ILE A 399 -9.03 8.17 6.80
C ILE A 399 -8.80 8.55 8.26
N TRP A 400 -7.87 9.48 8.50
CA TRP A 400 -7.55 10.04 9.79
C TRP A 400 -7.82 11.54 9.76
N ILE A 401 -8.58 12.03 10.73
CA ILE A 401 -8.99 13.43 10.83
C ILE A 401 -8.54 13.98 12.16
N ASP A 402 -7.75 15.06 12.14
CA ASP A 402 -7.35 15.77 13.35
C ASP A 402 -8.57 16.31 14.09
N GLU A 403 -8.71 15.91 15.37
CA GLU A 403 -9.85 16.31 16.18
C GLU A 403 -9.89 17.80 16.47
N THR A 404 -8.75 18.47 16.55
CA THR A 404 -8.73 19.89 16.92
C THR A 404 -8.88 20.76 15.69
N ASP A 405 -8.05 20.51 14.68
CA ASP A 405 -7.94 21.36 13.49
C ASP A 405 -9.05 21.03 12.49
N ARG A 406 -9.75 19.88 12.63
CA ARG A 406 -10.78 19.42 11.68
C ARG A 406 -10.23 19.33 10.26
N GLN A 407 -9.03 18.75 10.12
CA GLN A 407 -8.37 18.55 8.84
C GLN A 407 -8.01 17.09 8.66
N VAL A 408 -8.00 16.64 7.41
CA VAL A 408 -7.55 15.29 7.09
C VAL A 408 -6.05 15.19 7.31
N ALA A 409 -5.61 14.37 8.25
CA ALA A 409 -4.20 14.14 8.54
C ALA A 409 -3.60 13.04 7.65
N ARG A 410 -4.41 12.05 7.27
CA ARG A 410 -4.00 10.92 6.43
C ARG A 410 -5.18 10.32 5.69
N ILE A 411 -4.94 9.79 4.48
CA ILE A 411 -5.84 8.88 3.76
C ILE A 411 -5.02 7.74 3.19
N GLU A 412 -5.51 6.51 3.33
CA GLU A 412 -5.11 5.37 2.51
C GLU A 412 -6.34 4.83 1.79
N ALA A 413 -6.27 4.72 0.46
CA ALA A 413 -7.40 4.29 -0.36
C ALA A 413 -6.96 3.37 -1.48
N PHE A 414 -7.87 2.50 -1.93
CA PHE A 414 -7.68 1.68 -3.10
C PHE A 414 -8.99 1.44 -3.87
N LEU A 415 -8.86 1.17 -5.16
CA LEU A 415 -9.99 0.83 -6.03
C LEU A 415 -10.46 -0.60 -5.75
N VAL A 416 -11.67 -0.76 -5.20
CA VAL A 416 -12.34 -2.06 -5.00
C VAL A 416 -12.86 -2.65 -6.31
N ASP A 417 -13.04 -1.81 -7.32
CA ASP A 417 -13.45 -2.17 -8.68
C ASP A 417 -12.82 -1.21 -9.70
N SER A 418 -12.75 -1.62 -10.97
CA SER A 418 -12.19 -0.79 -12.03
C SER A 418 -13.04 0.46 -12.31
N TYR A 419 -12.37 1.56 -12.67
CA TYR A 419 -13.04 2.82 -13.00
C TYR A 419 -12.79 3.21 -14.46
N ASN A 420 -13.87 3.53 -15.18
CA ASN A 420 -13.84 3.89 -16.59
C ASN A 420 -13.88 5.41 -16.76
N ILE A 421 -12.84 5.98 -17.37
CA ILE A 421 -12.76 7.38 -17.74
C ILE A 421 -13.21 7.51 -19.19
N GLY A 422 -14.16 8.42 -19.47
CA GLY A 422 -14.73 8.60 -20.81
C GLY A 422 -15.38 7.32 -21.35
N GLY A 423 -16.19 6.63 -20.52
CA GLY A 423 -16.83 5.36 -20.90
C GLY A 423 -15.87 4.17 -21.09
N GLY A 424 -14.58 4.34 -20.76
CA GLY A 424 -13.54 3.32 -20.96
C GLY A 424 -12.84 3.41 -22.32
N LEU A 425 -13.22 4.39 -23.15
CA LEU A 425 -12.56 4.69 -24.42
C LEU A 425 -11.32 5.56 -24.23
N VAL A 426 -11.30 6.44 -23.22
CA VAL A 426 -10.15 7.30 -22.91
C VAL A 426 -9.17 6.53 -22.02
N ALA A 427 -9.64 6.07 -20.86
CA ALA A 427 -8.83 5.27 -19.96
C ALA A 427 -9.68 4.36 -19.06
N LYS A 428 -9.05 3.30 -18.55
CA LYS A 428 -9.61 2.43 -17.52
C LYS A 428 -8.58 2.23 -16.41
N LEU A 429 -8.87 2.74 -15.22
CA LEU A 429 -8.12 2.44 -14.00
C LEU A 429 -8.52 1.04 -13.52
N LYS A 430 -7.53 0.22 -13.18
CA LYS A 430 -7.76 -1.16 -12.76
C LYS A 430 -8.03 -1.23 -11.26
N LYS A 431 -8.84 -2.22 -10.87
CA LYS A 431 -9.00 -2.64 -9.48
C LYS A 431 -7.62 -2.83 -8.82
N GLY A 432 -7.49 -2.42 -7.56
CA GLY A 432 -6.28 -2.51 -6.76
C GLY A 432 -5.33 -1.32 -6.86
N ALA A 433 -5.60 -0.36 -7.76
CA ALA A 433 -4.90 0.93 -7.75
C ALA A 433 -5.08 1.58 -6.36
N SER A 434 -4.00 2.10 -5.77
CA SER A 434 -4.00 2.68 -4.44
C SER A 434 -3.34 4.03 -4.38
N PHE A 435 -3.76 4.80 -3.38
CA PHE A 435 -3.34 6.15 -3.10
C PHE A 435 -3.18 6.29 -1.60
N THR A 436 -2.01 6.75 -1.17
CA THR A 436 -1.76 7.16 0.21
C THR A 436 -1.45 8.64 0.18
N LEU A 437 -2.06 9.40 1.08
CA LEU A 437 -1.74 10.80 1.36
C LEU A 437 -1.49 10.93 2.85
N GLU A 438 -0.34 11.45 3.23
CA GLU A 438 -0.07 11.93 4.57
C GLU A 438 0.12 13.43 4.55
N GLN A 439 -0.35 14.07 5.61
CA GLN A 439 -0.09 15.46 5.90
C GLN A 439 0.67 15.59 7.21
N GLU A 440 1.29 16.74 7.40
CA GLU A 440 1.91 17.13 8.66
C GLU A 440 1.53 18.54 9.04
N ARG A 441 1.41 18.77 10.35
CA ARG A 441 1.07 20.09 10.88
C ARG A 441 2.28 21.00 10.81
N VAL A 442 2.13 22.13 10.11
CA VAL A 442 3.21 23.09 9.89
C VAL A 442 2.83 24.44 10.49
N ASN A 443 3.81 25.07 11.16
CA ASN A 443 3.68 26.36 11.87
C ASN A 443 2.52 26.43 12.85
N ASP A 444 2.09 25.27 13.39
CA ASP A 444 0.94 25.15 14.27
C ASP A 444 -0.37 25.74 13.71
N GLU A 445 -0.49 25.87 12.39
CA GLU A 445 -1.58 26.55 11.70
C GLU A 445 -2.37 25.60 10.79
N ILE A 446 -1.67 24.81 9.96
CA ILE A 446 -2.27 24.06 8.85
C ILE A 446 -1.62 22.69 8.68
N TRP A 447 -2.40 21.70 8.24
CA TRP A 447 -1.88 20.43 7.75
C TRP A 447 -1.51 20.58 6.27
N MET A 448 -0.24 20.31 5.95
CA MET A 448 0.26 20.33 4.58
C MET A 448 0.69 18.94 4.12
N PRO A 449 0.59 18.62 2.82
CA PRO A 449 1.01 17.33 2.29
C PRO A 449 2.46 17.06 2.67
N SER A 450 2.79 15.88 3.19
CA SER A 450 4.16 15.45 3.51
C SER A 450 4.60 14.24 2.69
N LEU A 451 3.68 13.32 2.41
CA LEU A 451 3.92 12.12 1.60
C LEU A 451 2.69 11.84 0.74
N MET A 452 2.91 11.51 -0.52
CA MET A 452 1.90 10.89 -1.36
C MET A 452 2.49 9.66 -2.04
N GLU A 453 1.81 8.53 -1.98
CA GLU A 453 2.19 7.33 -2.71
C GLU A 453 1.08 6.94 -3.66
N ILE A 454 1.44 6.71 -4.91
CA ILE A 454 0.52 6.36 -5.99
C ILE A 454 1.00 5.06 -6.59
N ASP A 455 0.13 4.05 -6.59
CA ASP A 455 0.30 2.85 -7.40
C ASP A 455 -0.96 2.63 -8.22
N LEU A 456 -0.87 2.83 -9.53
CA LEU A 456 -2.01 2.61 -10.40
C LEU A 456 -1.60 1.92 -11.69
N SER A 457 -2.53 1.12 -12.18
CA SER A 457 -2.43 0.48 -13.49
C SER A 457 -3.61 0.93 -14.33
N ALA A 458 -3.33 1.59 -15.45
CA ALA A 458 -4.33 2.06 -16.39
C ALA A 458 -4.25 1.29 -17.72
N ARG A 459 -5.35 1.25 -18.45
CA ARG A 459 -5.35 1.07 -19.91
C ARG A 459 -5.79 2.39 -20.53
N VAL A 460 -4.92 3.02 -21.31
CA VAL A 460 -5.23 4.23 -22.06
C VAL A 460 -5.59 3.83 -23.48
N LEU A 461 -6.70 4.39 -23.98
CA LEU A 461 -7.37 3.95 -25.20
C LEU A 461 -7.66 2.43 -25.15
N LEU A 462 -7.68 1.78 -26.32
CA LEU A 462 -7.92 0.34 -26.41
C LEU A 462 -6.65 -0.53 -26.26
N PHE A 463 -5.45 0.06 -26.31
CA PHE A 463 -4.22 -0.73 -26.54
C PHE A 463 -3.06 -0.44 -25.59
N LYS A 464 -2.93 0.76 -25.02
CA LYS A 464 -1.73 1.13 -24.24
C LYS A 464 -1.93 0.85 -22.75
N GLY A 465 -1.20 -0.12 -22.21
CA GLY A 465 -1.10 -0.29 -20.75
C GLY A 465 -0.11 0.71 -20.15
N ILE A 466 -0.48 1.36 -19.05
CA ILE A 466 0.41 2.24 -18.28
C ILE A 466 0.39 1.74 -16.83
N ASN A 467 1.56 1.62 -16.22
CA ASN A 467 1.70 1.44 -14.79
C ASN A 467 2.41 2.69 -14.27
N ILE A 468 1.87 3.29 -13.22
CA ILE A 468 2.47 4.43 -12.53
C ILE A 468 2.70 3.98 -11.10
N ASN A 469 3.96 4.00 -10.68
CA ASN A 469 4.33 3.88 -9.28
C ASN A 469 5.16 5.11 -8.93
N GLN A 470 4.64 5.94 -8.03
CA GLN A 470 5.24 7.21 -7.67
C GLN A 470 5.19 7.43 -6.16
N THR A 471 6.26 8.03 -5.64
CA THR A 471 6.30 8.60 -4.30
C THR A 471 6.59 10.09 -4.43
N VAL A 472 5.77 10.93 -3.82
CA VAL A 472 5.98 12.37 -3.71
C VAL A 472 6.25 12.68 -2.24
N ARG A 473 7.36 13.35 -1.97
CA ARG A 473 7.68 13.86 -0.62
C ARG A 473 7.70 15.37 -0.64
N SER A 474 6.95 15.97 0.26
CA SER A 474 6.96 17.41 0.45
C SER A 474 7.80 17.78 1.67
N TYR A 475 8.54 18.88 1.58
CA TYR A 475 9.39 19.37 2.66
C TYR A 475 9.77 20.85 2.41
N ASN A 476 10.60 21.44 3.27
CA ASN A 476 11.07 22.83 3.15
C ASN A 476 9.94 23.87 3.10
N TYR A 477 8.89 23.69 3.91
CA TYR A 477 7.77 24.62 3.98
C TYR A 477 8.16 26.00 4.49
N ARG A 478 7.72 27.04 3.78
CA ARG A 478 7.95 28.45 4.09
C ARG A 478 6.64 29.21 4.00
N ARG A 479 6.38 30.05 4.98
CA ARG A 479 5.22 30.96 5.02
C ARG A 479 5.67 32.38 4.70
N PHE A 480 4.94 33.07 3.83
CA PHE A 480 5.16 34.47 3.48
C PHE A 480 4.09 35.34 4.16
N LYS A 481 4.44 36.60 4.46
CA LYS A 481 3.54 37.54 5.14
C LYS A 481 2.76 38.47 4.19
N THR A 482 2.90 38.31 2.88
CA THR A 482 2.30 39.19 1.84
C THR A 482 1.90 38.39 0.60
N GLU A 483 0.83 38.84 -0.10
CA GLU A 483 0.44 38.33 -1.43
C GLU A 483 1.70 38.19 -2.31
N VAL A 484 1.90 37.01 -2.90
CA VAL A 484 3.03 36.71 -3.79
C VAL A 484 2.83 37.46 -5.11
N ARG A 485 2.97 38.79 -5.10
CA ARG A 485 3.08 39.61 -6.31
C ARG A 485 4.53 39.81 -6.73
N ASP A 486 5.46 39.77 -5.78
CA ASP A 486 6.86 40.13 -5.99
C ASP A 486 7.84 39.17 -5.29
N ALA A 487 7.59 37.85 -5.30
CA ALA A 487 8.66 36.92 -4.92
C ALA A 487 9.79 37.01 -5.94
N GLU A 488 10.78 37.86 -5.65
CA GLU A 488 12.06 37.85 -6.34
C GLU A 488 12.60 36.42 -6.35
N ILE A 489 13.00 36.01 -7.55
CA ILE A 489 13.65 34.75 -7.86
C ILE A 489 14.74 34.54 -6.81
N LEU A 490 14.54 33.59 -5.90
CA LEU A 490 15.61 33.13 -5.02
C LEU A 490 16.69 32.52 -5.93
N GLN A 491 17.74 33.29 -6.19
CA GLN A 491 18.94 32.78 -6.83
C GLN A 491 19.53 31.69 -5.92
N PRO A 492 20.02 30.58 -6.48
CA PRO A 492 20.67 29.55 -5.70
C PRO A 492 21.86 30.18 -4.96
N ALA A 493 21.97 29.88 -3.66
CA ALA A 493 23.07 30.35 -2.83
C ALA A 493 24.40 30.03 -3.51
N THR A 494 25.18 31.07 -3.81
CA THR A 494 26.57 30.94 -4.21
C THR A 494 27.33 30.25 -3.09
N LYS A 495 27.97 29.12 -3.40
CA LYS A 495 28.86 28.42 -2.47
C LYS A 495 30.10 29.29 -2.19
N PRO A 496 30.67 29.21 -0.97
CA PRO A 496 31.88 29.95 -0.58
C PRO A 496 33.11 29.54 -1.38
#